data_AF-A0A7S1S435-F1
#
_entry.id   AF-A0A7S1S435-F1
#
_cell.length_a   1.000
_cell.length_b   1.000
_cell.length_c   1.000
_cell.angle_alpha   90.00
_cell.angle_beta   90.00
_cell.angle_gamma   90.00
#
_symmetry.space_group_name_H-M   'P 1'
#
loop_
_entity.id
_entity.type
_entity.pdbx_description
1 polymer ?
#
loop_
_entity_poly.entity_id
_entity_poly.type
_entity_poly.pdbx_seq_one_letter_code
_entity_poly.pdbx_strand_id
1 'polypeptide(L)'
;IVDEIGTAGEAKAARTHGEKGVQLVATAHGRTVHDLIGNSELRDLIGGLKMSTLGDDNPRYKATNRKNITERGSAPVFSTLVEIRSPSEVVVHEDLARAVDNVLEKEGLRVQVRTLEDEVMYVEKQEA
;
A
#
# COMPACT_ATOMS: atom_id res chain seq x y z
N ILE A 1 -17.32 1.60 -8.09
CA ILE A 1 -17.28 0.78 -6.86
C ILE A 1 -17.14 -0.66 -7.30
N VAL A 2 -16.18 -1.38 -6.75
CA VAL A 2 -15.92 -2.80 -7.03
C VAL A 2 -16.08 -3.54 -5.71
N ASP A 3 -16.71 -4.71 -5.73
CA ASP A 3 -16.92 -5.46 -4.49
C ASP A 3 -15.58 -6.03 -3.99
N GLU A 4 -14.91 -6.84 -4.81
CA GLU A 4 -13.62 -7.44 -4.50
C GLU A 4 -12.67 -7.41 -5.72
N ILE A 5 -11.38 -7.22 -5.45
CA ILE A 5 -10.29 -7.44 -6.39
C ILE A 5 -9.45 -8.59 -5.83
N GLY A 6 -9.57 -9.77 -6.43
CA GLY A 6 -8.93 -11.00 -5.95
C GLY A 6 -7.90 -11.58 -6.92
N THR A 7 -7.89 -11.13 -8.18
CA THR A 7 -7.06 -11.71 -9.24
C THR A 7 -6.16 -10.68 -9.92
N ALA A 8 -5.09 -11.15 -10.57
CA ALA A 8 -4.19 -10.29 -11.34
C ALA A 8 -4.91 -9.54 -12.49
N GLY A 9 -5.90 -10.18 -13.12
CA GLY A 9 -6.69 -9.57 -14.20
C GLY A 9 -7.51 -8.37 -13.71
N GLU A 10 -8.17 -8.52 -12.56
CA GLU A 10 -8.94 -7.44 -11.93
C GLU A 10 -8.04 -6.31 -11.44
N ALA A 11 -6.87 -6.63 -10.85
CA ALA A 11 -5.90 -5.62 -10.44
C ALA A 11 -5.40 -4.78 -11.62
N LYS A 12 -5.10 -5.43 -12.75
CA LYS A 12 -4.71 -4.75 -13.99
C LYS A 12 -5.84 -3.89 -14.56
N ALA A 13 -7.08 -4.38 -14.50
CA ALA A 13 -8.24 -3.59 -14.90
C ALA A 13 -8.39 -2.36 -14.00
N ALA A 14 -8.31 -2.50 -12.68
CA ALA A 14 -8.40 -1.40 -11.72
C ALA A 14 -7.32 -0.33 -12.00
N ARG A 15 -6.07 -0.74 -12.23
CA ARG A 15 -5.00 0.17 -12.66
C ARG A 15 -5.36 0.96 -13.90
N THR A 16 -5.85 0.30 -14.95
CA THR A 16 -6.23 0.96 -16.21
C THR A 16 -7.32 2.02 -16.00
N HIS A 17 -8.26 1.78 -15.09
CA HIS A 17 -9.32 2.75 -14.77
C HIS A 17 -8.80 3.91 -13.91
N GLY A 18 -7.94 3.62 -12.92
CA GLY A 18 -7.29 4.64 -12.10
C GLY A 18 -6.40 5.57 -12.93
N GLU A 19 -5.64 5.04 -13.89
CA GLU A 19 -4.81 5.82 -14.82
C GLU A 19 -5.64 6.76 -15.72
N LYS A 20 -6.92 6.42 -15.97
CA LYS A 20 -7.88 7.28 -16.68
C LYS A 20 -8.54 8.33 -15.78
N GLY A 21 -8.14 8.42 -14.51
CA GLY A 21 -8.70 9.35 -13.53
C GLY A 21 -10.04 8.93 -12.95
N VAL A 22 -10.45 7.66 -13.11
CA VAL A 22 -11.68 7.17 -12.49
C VAL A 22 -11.44 6.95 -11.00
N GLN A 23 -12.28 7.54 -10.16
CA GLN A 23 -12.24 7.28 -8.72
C GLN A 23 -12.77 5.87 -8.43
N LEU A 24 -11.95 5.05 -7.77
CA LEU A 24 -12.26 3.68 -7.42
C LEU A 24 -12.40 3.52 -5.90
N VAL A 25 -13.33 2.66 -5.50
CA VAL A 25 -13.47 2.13 -4.15
C VAL A 25 -13.66 0.63 -4.31
N ALA A 26 -12.84 -0.16 -3.64
CA ALA A 26 -12.83 -1.61 -3.75
C ALA A 26 -12.38 -2.27 -2.45
N THR A 27 -12.81 -3.51 -2.20
CA THR A 27 -12.09 -4.40 -1.30
C THR A 27 -11.07 -5.23 -2.08
N ALA A 28 -10.06 -5.76 -1.41
CA ALA A 28 -9.04 -6.59 -2.01
C ALA A 28 -8.69 -7.75 -1.09
N HIS A 29 -8.24 -8.86 -1.67
CA HIS A 29 -7.82 -10.02 -0.90
C HIS A 29 -6.52 -9.74 -0.13
N GLY A 30 -6.63 -9.58 1.18
CA GLY A 30 -5.50 -9.28 2.07
C GLY A 30 -6.01 -8.61 3.34
N ARG A 31 -5.23 -8.66 4.43
CA ARG A 31 -5.59 -8.01 5.69
C ARG A 31 -4.74 -6.78 5.96
N THR A 32 -3.52 -6.77 5.44
CA THR A 32 -2.55 -5.69 5.66
C THR A 32 -1.87 -5.24 4.37
N VAL A 33 -1.23 -4.07 4.40
CA VAL A 33 -0.35 -3.59 3.32
C VAL A 33 0.80 -4.58 3.03
N HIS A 34 1.26 -5.31 4.04
CA HIS A 34 2.30 -6.33 3.89
C HIS A 34 1.82 -7.50 3.03
N ASP A 35 0.56 -7.90 3.18
CA ASP A 35 -0.02 -8.97 2.37
C ASP A 35 -0.09 -8.57 0.89
N LEU A 36 -0.46 -7.31 0.61
CA LEU A 36 -0.49 -6.78 -0.76
C LEU A 36 0.92 -6.73 -1.38
N ILE A 37 1.94 -6.38 -0.60
CA ILE A 37 3.35 -6.37 -1.03
C ILE A 37 3.83 -7.80 -1.34
N GLY A 38 3.45 -8.77 -0.52
CA GLY A 38 3.81 -10.18 -0.71
C GLY A 38 3.05 -10.88 -1.82
N ASN A 39 1.89 -10.35 -2.23
CA ASN A 39 1.03 -10.95 -3.25
C ASN A 39 1.45 -10.54 -4.66
N SER A 40 1.87 -11.52 -5.48
CA SER A 40 2.32 -11.28 -6.86
C SER A 40 1.22 -10.78 -7.80
N GLU A 41 -0.05 -11.07 -7.51
CA GLU A 41 -1.20 -10.69 -8.33
C GLU A 41 -1.74 -9.31 -7.94
N LEU A 42 -1.81 -9.02 -6.65
CA LEU A 42 -2.44 -7.79 -6.13
C LEU A 42 -1.47 -6.64 -5.91
N ARG A 43 -0.15 -6.88 -5.92
CA ARG A 43 0.86 -5.81 -5.78
C ARG A 43 0.73 -4.72 -6.85
N ASP A 44 0.06 -4.98 -7.97
CA ASP A 44 -0.19 -3.98 -9.00
C ASP A 44 -1.10 -2.85 -8.49
N LEU A 45 -1.98 -3.12 -7.51
CA LEU A 45 -2.84 -2.13 -6.85
C LEU A 45 -2.04 -1.12 -6.04
N ILE A 46 -0.90 -1.54 -5.49
CA ILE A 46 0.01 -0.68 -4.71
C ILE A 46 1.13 -0.07 -5.57
N GLY A 47 0.95 -0.06 -6.90
CA GLY A 47 1.87 0.56 -7.85
C GLY A 47 2.86 -0.42 -8.49
N GLY A 48 2.73 -1.71 -8.20
CA GLY A 48 3.63 -2.76 -8.66
C GLY A 48 5.00 -2.67 -8.00
N LEU A 49 5.75 -3.77 -7.97
CA LEU A 49 7.11 -3.79 -7.43
C LEU A 49 8.09 -4.17 -8.54
N LYS A 50 9.21 -3.45 -8.62
CA LYS A 50 10.30 -3.72 -9.56
C LYS A 50 11.64 -3.72 -8.83
N MET A 51 12.60 -4.41 -9.41
CA MET A 51 13.98 -4.40 -8.94
C MET A 51 14.77 -3.36 -9.74
N SER A 52 15.39 -2.42 -9.04
CA SER A 52 16.24 -1.40 -9.63
C SER A 52 17.68 -1.59 -9.16
N THR A 53 18.62 -1.43 -10.09
CA THR A 53 20.05 -1.51 -9.80
C THR A 53 20.58 -0.12 -9.48
N LEU A 54 21.15 0.03 -8.29
CA LEU A 54 21.82 1.25 -7.86
C LEU A 54 23.26 1.29 -8.40
N GLY A 55 23.65 2.45 -8.93
CA GLY A 55 25.05 2.72 -9.25
C GLY A 55 25.89 2.94 -8.00
N ASP A 56 27.20 2.76 -8.11
CA ASP A 56 28.11 2.79 -6.96
C ASP A 56 28.18 4.19 -6.29
N ASP A 57 27.84 5.26 -7.02
CA ASP A 57 27.74 6.62 -6.48
C ASP A 57 26.42 6.97 -5.82
N ASN A 58 25.41 6.09 -5.90
CA ASN A 58 24.09 6.37 -5.36
C ASN A 58 24.13 6.46 -3.82
N PRO A 59 23.56 7.51 -3.20
CA PRO A 59 23.52 7.63 -1.74
C PRO A 59 22.87 6.44 -1.04
N ARG A 60 21.81 5.86 -1.63
CA ARG A 60 21.14 4.66 -1.12
C ARG A 60 22.03 3.42 -1.21
N TYR A 61 22.87 3.31 -2.25
CA TYR A 61 23.85 2.24 -2.35
C TYR A 61 24.91 2.39 -1.26
N LYS A 62 25.43 3.60 -1.06
CA LYS A 62 26.39 3.91 0.01
C LYS A 62 25.83 3.61 1.41
N ALA A 63 24.53 3.85 1.62
CA ALA A 63 23.85 3.59 2.90
C ALA A 63 23.54 2.10 3.14
N THR A 64 23.14 1.35 2.11
CA THR A 64 22.65 -0.03 2.26
C THR A 64 23.65 -1.11 1.86
N ASN A 65 24.69 -0.74 1.10
CA ASN A 65 25.63 -1.63 0.40
C ASN A 65 24.94 -2.72 -0.44
N ARG A 66 23.73 -2.44 -0.95
CA ARG A 66 22.94 -3.34 -1.80
C ARG A 66 22.82 -2.77 -3.19
N LYS A 67 23.37 -3.49 -4.17
CA LYS A 67 23.34 -3.06 -5.58
C LYS A 67 21.96 -3.14 -6.21
N ASN A 68 21.08 -4.00 -5.68
CA ASN A 68 19.70 -4.10 -6.13
C ASN A 68 18.76 -3.73 -4.97
N ILE A 69 17.79 -2.87 -5.26
CA ILE A 69 16.70 -2.53 -4.34
C ILE A 69 15.36 -2.86 -4.99
N THR A 70 14.39 -3.20 -4.16
CA THR A 70 13.00 -3.32 -4.58
C THR A 70 12.31 -1.99 -4.30
N GLU A 71 11.65 -1.44 -5.31
CA GLU A 71 10.91 -0.18 -5.21
C GLU A 71 9.58 -0.29 -5.97
N ARG A 72 8.66 0.65 -5.71
CA ARG A 72 7.43 0.73 -6.49
C ARG A 72 7.73 1.06 -7.95
N GLY A 73 7.00 0.42 -8.86
CA GLY A 73 7.11 0.69 -10.29
C GLY A 73 6.41 1.96 -10.73
N SER A 74 5.37 2.36 -10.00
CA SER A 74 4.48 3.48 -10.32
C SER A 74 3.69 3.93 -9.07
N ALA A 75 2.85 4.96 -9.21
CA ALA A 75 1.90 5.34 -8.17
C ALA A 75 0.90 4.21 -7.90
N PRO A 76 0.42 4.03 -6.66
CA PRO A 76 -0.65 3.09 -6.35
C PRO A 76 -1.93 3.48 -7.08
N VAL A 77 -2.79 2.50 -7.35
CA VAL A 77 -4.12 2.71 -7.94
C VAL A 77 -5.03 3.47 -6.97
N PHE A 78 -4.87 3.20 -5.67
CA PHE A 78 -5.63 3.83 -4.58
C PHE A 78 -4.71 4.75 -3.78
N SER A 79 -5.19 5.94 -3.41
CA SER A 79 -4.42 6.84 -2.54
C SER A 79 -4.39 6.37 -1.09
N THR A 80 -5.43 5.63 -0.67
CA THR A 80 -5.69 5.28 0.73
C THR A 80 -6.00 3.79 0.82
N LEU A 81 -5.45 3.14 1.85
CA LEU A 81 -5.77 1.75 2.20
C LEU A 81 -6.39 1.71 3.60
N VAL A 82 -7.45 0.93 3.75
CA VAL A 82 -8.07 0.66 5.06
C VAL A 82 -7.92 -0.83 5.36
N GLU A 83 -7.17 -1.15 6.40
CA GLU A 83 -7.04 -2.50 6.93
C GLU A 83 -8.13 -2.72 7.97
N ILE A 84 -8.99 -3.71 7.76
CA ILE A 84 -10.03 -4.08 8.73
C ILE A 84 -9.42 -5.07 9.72
N ARG A 85 -9.13 -4.62 10.94
CA ARG A 85 -8.59 -5.48 12.02
C ARG A 85 -9.69 -6.22 12.76
N SER A 86 -10.80 -5.53 13.01
CA SER A 86 -11.99 -6.08 13.64
C SER A 86 -13.23 -5.31 13.15
N PRO A 87 -14.46 -5.75 13.49
CA PRO A 87 -15.68 -5.00 13.16
C PRO A 87 -15.71 -3.57 13.74
N SER A 88 -14.94 -3.30 14.79
CA SER A 88 -14.89 -2.00 15.47
C SER A 88 -13.53 -1.32 15.40
N GLU A 89 -12.52 -1.91 14.74
CA GLU A 89 -11.17 -1.32 14.63
C GLU A 89 -10.65 -1.43 13.19
N VAL A 90 -10.22 -0.30 12.64
CA VAL A 90 -9.57 -0.22 11.33
C VAL A 90 -8.28 0.58 11.40
N VAL A 91 -7.32 0.24 10.53
CA VAL A 91 -6.10 1.03 10.31
C VAL A 91 -6.18 1.69 8.95
N VAL A 92 -5.99 3.00 8.92
CA VAL A 92 -6.05 3.80 7.69
C VAL A 92 -4.64 4.27 7.35
N HIS A 93 -4.16 3.82 6.19
CA HIS A 93 -2.99 4.39 5.51
C HIS A 93 -3.48 5.51 4.61
N GLU A 94 -3.47 6.75 5.10
CA GLU A 94 -3.96 7.91 4.34
C GLU A 94 -3.15 8.15 3.06
N ASP A 95 -1.85 7.91 3.14
CA ASP A 95 -0.90 7.93 2.01
C ASP A 95 -0.35 6.52 1.78
N LEU A 96 -1.02 5.77 0.92
CA LEU A 96 -0.64 4.40 0.58
C LEU A 96 0.73 4.34 -0.12
N ALA A 97 1.06 5.35 -0.92
CA ALA A 97 2.34 5.40 -1.63
C ALA A 97 3.50 5.41 -0.63
N ARG A 98 3.41 6.30 0.36
CA ARG A 98 4.38 6.38 1.45
C ARG A 98 4.36 5.17 2.37
N ALA A 99 3.18 4.62 2.68
CA ALA A 99 3.09 3.41 3.49
C ALA A 99 3.86 2.25 2.84
N VAL A 100 3.71 2.04 1.53
CA VAL A 100 4.43 0.99 0.79
C VAL A 100 5.93 1.26 0.79
N ASP A 101 6.35 2.51 0.55
CA ASP A 101 7.77 2.87 0.56
C ASP A 101 8.40 2.60 1.94
N ASN A 102 7.71 2.98 3.02
CA ASN A 102 8.15 2.70 4.39
C ASN A 102 8.28 1.18 4.65
N VAL A 103 7.33 0.35 4.20
CA VAL A 103 7.46 -1.12 4.33
C VAL A 103 8.69 -1.63 3.58
N LEU A 104 8.90 -1.19 2.34
CA LEU A 104 10.04 -1.62 1.52
C LEU A 104 11.39 -1.20 2.13
N GLU A 105 11.43 -0.03 2.75
CA GLU A 105 12.62 0.52 3.43
C GLU A 105 12.77 0.02 4.88
N LYS A 106 11.80 -0.77 5.38
CA LYS A 106 11.71 -1.26 6.77
C LYS A 106 11.65 -0.13 7.80
N GLU A 107 11.08 0.99 7.41
CA GLU A 107 10.74 2.10 8.31
C GLU A 107 9.38 1.83 8.95
N GLY A 108 9.12 2.48 10.09
CA GLY A 108 7.81 2.35 10.71
C GLY A 108 6.72 3.08 9.92
N LEU A 109 5.49 2.61 10.09
CA LEU A 109 4.32 3.12 9.37
C LEU A 109 3.68 4.29 10.10
N ARG A 110 3.18 5.26 9.34
CA ARG A 110 2.35 6.35 9.87
C ARG A 110 0.91 6.08 9.46
N VAL A 111 0.08 5.79 10.44
CA VAL A 111 -1.30 5.31 10.23
C VAL A 111 -2.27 6.00 11.17
N GLN A 112 -3.55 5.99 10.79
CA GLN A 112 -4.62 6.30 11.74
C GLN A 112 -5.25 4.99 12.20
N VAL A 113 -5.32 4.76 13.50
CA VAL A 113 -6.18 3.73 14.06
C VAL A 113 -7.52 4.36 14.37
N ARG A 114 -8.60 3.76 13.88
CA ARG A 114 -9.96 4.21 14.16
C ARG A 114 -10.72 3.11 14.89
N THR A 115 -11.28 3.46 16.03
CA THR A 115 -12.02 2.53 16.90
C THR A 115 -13.45 3.01 17.09
N LEU A 116 -14.42 2.11 16.97
CA LEU A 116 -15.84 2.38 17.23
C LEU A 116 -16.22 1.85 18.61
N GLU A 117 -16.61 2.74 19.52
CA GLU A 117 -17.13 2.39 20.86
C GLU A 117 -18.40 3.20 21.13
N ASP A 118 -19.48 2.54 21.56
CA ASP A 118 -20.79 3.18 21.85
C ASP A 118 -21.28 4.14 20.75
N GLU A 119 -21.18 3.72 19.49
CA GLU A 119 -21.51 4.51 18.28
C GLU A 119 -20.63 5.75 18.05
N VAL A 120 -19.57 5.94 18.84
CA VAL A 120 -18.59 7.02 18.70
C VAL A 120 -17.31 6.50 18.04
N MET A 121 -16.84 7.21 17.01
CA MET A 121 -15.58 6.93 16.34
C MET A 121 -14.43 7.70 17.00
N TYR A 122 -13.47 6.98 17.56
CA TYR A 122 -12.20 7.50 18.06
C TYR A 122 -11.14 7.38 16.98
N VAL A 123 -10.27 8.39 16.84
CA VAL A 123 -9.19 8.41 15.84
C VAL A 123 -7.88 8.73 16.54
N GLU A 124 -6.94 7.79 16.47
CA GLU A 124 -5.58 7.94 16.98
C GLU A 124 -4.59 7.96 15.82
N LYS A 125 -3.70 8.97 15.79
CA LYS A 125 -2.61 9.02 14.82
C LYS A 125 -1.38 8.34 15.43
N GLN A 126 -0.94 7.25 14.81
CA GLN A 126 0.29 6.58 15.16
C GLN A 126 1.37 7.04 14.17
N GLU A 127 2.36 7.76 14.68
CA GLU A 127 3.58 8.09 13.94
C GLU A 127 4.71 7.20 14.45
N ALA A 128 5.40 6.55 13.51
CA ALA A 128 6.58 5.73 13.77
C ALA A 128 7.81 6.53 14.21
#